data_AF-A0A7W3J3P0-F1
#
_entry.id   AF-A0A7W3J3P0-F1
#
_cell.length_a   1.000
_cell.length_b   1.000
_cell.length_c   1.000
_cell.angle_alpha   90.00
_cell.angle_beta   90.00
_cell.angle_gamma   90.00
#
_symmetry.space_group_name_H-M   'P 1'
#
loop_
_entity.id
_entity.type
_entity.pdbx_description
1 polymer ?
#
loop_
_entity_poly.entity_id
_entity_poly.type
_entity_poly.pdbx_seq_one_letter_code
_entity_poly.pdbx_strand_id
1 'polypeptide(L)'
;MIKPRHLLVPAVTAALVLTAGGAFAGQKSATDAAGDAPATADITRVTLTNGDKTFTVRVKLHKASAERTHVVATLTPATEGAATYVVRTVDSGQGKKVGATLETTAADATEATAVDCAGIKAAVSSGRNGQVHVRVPQSCFGDDAGDFTVDVVTVTGAGDVSDGTDDPIEVEQG
;
A
#
# COMPACT_ATOMS: atom_id res chain seq x y z
N MET A 1 -73.77 -20.40 6.07
CA MET A 1 -72.89 -19.31 6.56
C MET A 1 -71.45 -19.73 6.37
N ILE A 2 -70.79 -19.23 5.31
CA ILE A 2 -69.34 -19.39 5.09
C ILE A 2 -68.84 -18.03 4.58
N LYS A 3 -67.87 -17.48 5.32
CA LYS A 3 -67.32 -16.11 5.24
C LYS A 3 -66.29 -16.02 4.10
N PRO A 4 -66.25 -14.98 3.26
CA PRO A 4 -65.19 -14.82 2.27
C PRO A 4 -63.93 -14.27 2.96
N ARG A 5 -62.78 -14.91 2.70
CA ARG A 5 -61.46 -14.45 3.13
C ARG A 5 -60.89 -13.52 2.06
N HIS A 6 -60.59 -12.29 2.46
CA HIS A 6 -59.94 -11.27 1.65
C HIS A 6 -58.51 -11.68 1.26
N LEU A 7 -58.21 -11.62 -0.03
CA LEU A 7 -56.85 -11.61 -0.57
C LEU A 7 -56.20 -10.26 -0.23
N LEU A 8 -55.07 -10.29 0.46
CA LEU A 8 -54.14 -9.16 0.58
C LEU A 8 -52.97 -9.43 -0.37
N VAL A 9 -52.85 -8.60 -1.40
CA VAL A 9 -51.70 -8.54 -2.31
C VAL A 9 -50.70 -7.55 -1.70
N PRO A 10 -49.47 -7.97 -1.33
CA PRO A 10 -48.44 -7.01 -0.98
C PRO A 10 -47.83 -6.43 -2.25
N ALA A 11 -48.02 -5.11 -2.45
CA ALA A 11 -47.27 -4.33 -3.41
C ALA A 11 -45.82 -4.22 -2.91
N VAL A 12 -44.89 -4.88 -3.60
CA VAL A 12 -43.45 -4.76 -3.35
C VAL A 12 -42.95 -3.53 -4.10
N THR A 13 -42.76 -2.44 -3.36
CA THR A 13 -42.07 -1.25 -3.84
C THR A 13 -40.58 -1.58 -3.95
N ALA A 14 -40.10 -1.84 -5.17
CA ALA A 14 -38.67 -1.99 -5.43
C ALA A 14 -37.98 -0.62 -5.26
N ALA A 15 -37.30 -0.44 -4.13
CA ALA A 15 -36.40 0.68 -3.93
C ALA A 15 -35.16 0.47 -4.84
N LEU A 16 -35.08 1.25 -5.92
CA LEU A 16 -33.87 1.39 -6.71
C LEU A 16 -32.81 2.06 -5.81
N VAL A 17 -31.92 1.26 -5.22
CA VAL A 17 -30.73 1.79 -4.56
C VAL A 17 -29.77 2.22 -5.67
N LEU A 18 -29.79 3.51 -6.02
CA LEU A 18 -28.69 4.12 -6.76
C LEU A 18 -27.46 4.11 -5.83
N THR A 19 -26.62 3.09 -5.95
CA THR A 19 -25.24 3.16 -5.46
C THR A 19 -24.49 4.15 -6.34
N ALA A 20 -24.54 5.42 -5.95
CA ALA A 20 -23.58 6.41 -6.42
C ALA A 20 -22.21 5.95 -5.93
N GLY A 21 -21.47 5.25 -6.79
CA GLY A 21 -20.06 4.97 -6.61
C GLY A 21 -19.32 6.30 -6.63
N GLY A 22 -19.04 6.85 -5.46
CA GLY A 22 -17.97 7.83 -5.34
C GLY A 22 -16.69 7.15 -5.78
N ALA A 23 -15.92 7.79 -6.65
CA ALA A 23 -14.53 7.42 -6.90
C ALA A 23 -13.81 7.53 -5.55
N PHE A 24 -13.61 6.38 -4.91
CA PHE A 24 -12.77 6.26 -3.74
C PHE A 24 -11.40 5.86 -4.28
N ALA A 25 -10.38 6.67 -4.03
CA ALA A 25 -8.98 6.26 -4.16
C ALA A 25 -8.85 4.83 -3.63
N GLY A 26 -8.37 3.89 -4.46
CA GLY A 26 -8.33 2.49 -4.08
C GLY A 26 -7.49 2.37 -2.83
N GLN A 27 -8.15 2.01 -1.72
CA GLN A 27 -7.51 1.84 -0.43
C GLN A 27 -7.67 0.39 -0.03
N LYS A 28 -6.54 -0.26 0.26
CA LYS A 28 -6.48 -1.66 0.67
C LYS A 28 -5.57 -1.81 1.87
N SER A 29 -5.82 -2.83 2.69
CA SER A 29 -4.99 -3.11 3.84
C SER A 29 -4.88 -4.61 4.09
N ALA A 30 -3.65 -5.08 4.33
CA ALA A 30 -3.37 -6.42 4.80
C ALA A 30 -2.88 -6.36 6.25
N THR A 31 -3.14 -7.41 7.01
CA THR A 31 -2.68 -7.59 8.38
C THR A 31 -1.86 -8.86 8.37
N ASP A 32 -0.60 -8.80 8.79
CA ASP A 32 0.14 -10.02 9.10
C ASP A 32 -0.24 -10.45 10.53
N ALA A 33 -0.55 -11.74 10.66
CA ALA A 33 -1.02 -12.37 11.87
C ALA A 33 0.04 -13.28 12.51
N ALA A 34 1.15 -13.55 11.82
CA ALA A 34 2.15 -14.53 12.22
C ALA A 34 3.02 -14.04 13.37
N GLY A 35 3.33 -12.73 13.44
CA GLY A 35 4.13 -12.15 14.53
C GLY A 35 5.44 -12.91 14.76
N ASP A 36 6.01 -13.45 13.69
CA ASP A 36 7.17 -14.32 13.65
C ASP A 36 8.49 -13.55 13.46
N ALA A 37 8.39 -12.27 13.13
CA ALA A 37 9.51 -11.35 13.03
C ALA A 37 9.91 -10.68 14.36
N PRO A 38 11.14 -10.15 14.48
CA PRO A 38 11.53 -9.31 15.61
C PRO A 38 10.61 -8.09 15.72
N ALA A 39 10.18 -7.72 16.93
CA ALA A 39 9.21 -6.62 17.14
C ALA A 39 9.55 -5.28 16.46
N THR A 40 10.81 -5.02 16.11
CA THR A 40 11.24 -3.80 15.39
C THR A 40 11.03 -3.84 13.87
N ALA A 41 10.77 -5.02 13.33
CA ALA A 41 10.55 -5.32 11.92
C ALA A 41 9.17 -5.96 11.67
N ASP A 42 8.54 -6.49 12.71
CA ASP A 42 7.20 -7.10 12.75
C ASP A 42 6.09 -6.15 12.24
N ILE A 43 5.55 -6.48 11.06
CA ILE A 43 4.49 -5.82 10.32
C ILE A 43 3.15 -6.23 10.92
N THR A 44 2.52 -5.30 11.62
CA THR A 44 1.17 -5.54 12.15
C THR A 44 0.08 -5.18 11.16
N ARG A 45 0.35 -4.27 10.22
CA ARG A 45 -0.61 -3.86 9.18
C ARG A 45 0.07 -3.09 8.07
N VAL A 46 -0.28 -3.39 6.84
CA VAL A 46 -0.01 -2.55 5.67
C VAL A 46 -1.31 -1.89 5.22
N THR A 47 -1.23 -0.63 4.83
CA THR A 47 -2.33 0.12 4.21
C THR A 47 -1.79 0.85 2.99
N LEU A 48 -2.37 0.57 1.84
CA LEU A 48 -2.05 1.19 0.57
C LEU A 48 -3.18 2.12 0.18
N THR A 49 -2.83 3.28 -0.37
CA THR A 49 -3.80 4.21 -0.94
C THR A 49 -3.29 4.70 -2.27
N ASN A 50 -3.99 4.32 -3.33
CA ASN A 50 -3.67 4.70 -4.70
C ASN A 50 -4.68 5.75 -5.16
N GLY A 51 -4.32 7.02 -4.99
CA GLY A 51 -5.16 8.13 -5.46
C GLY A 51 -4.58 8.80 -6.69
N ASP A 52 -5.42 9.54 -7.42
CA ASP A 52 -5.10 10.35 -8.62
C ASP A 52 -3.74 11.08 -8.59
N LYS A 53 -3.36 11.64 -7.44
CA LYS A 53 -2.18 12.49 -7.32
C LYS A 53 -1.00 11.79 -6.66
N THR A 54 -1.29 10.87 -5.76
CA THR A 54 -0.24 10.24 -4.95
C THR A 54 -0.58 8.81 -4.58
N PHE A 55 0.43 7.97 -4.67
CA PHE A 55 0.47 6.65 -4.09
C PHE A 55 1.03 6.71 -2.67
N THR A 56 0.40 6.02 -1.73
CA THR A 56 0.79 6.05 -0.31
C THR A 56 0.91 4.64 0.26
N VAL A 57 2.06 4.34 0.86
CA VAL A 57 2.31 3.11 1.63
C VAL A 57 2.39 3.47 3.10
N ARG A 58 1.59 2.79 3.92
CA ARG A 58 1.58 2.96 5.37
C ARG A 58 1.75 1.60 6.03
N VAL A 59 2.88 1.41 6.70
CA VAL A 59 3.22 0.17 7.41
C VAL A 59 3.19 0.44 8.89
N LYS A 60 2.33 -0.26 9.63
CA LYS A 60 2.35 -0.27 11.09
C LYS A 60 3.21 -1.43 11.56
N LEU A 61 4.07 -1.13 12.51
CA LEU A 61 5.00 -2.08 13.10
C LEU A 61 4.73 -2.19 14.59
N HIS A 62 5.01 -3.35 15.17
CA HIS A 62 4.89 -3.52 16.61
C HIS A 62 5.77 -2.49 17.37
N LYS A 63 7.01 -2.26 16.91
CA LYS A 63 7.95 -1.31 17.51
C LYS A 63 8.89 -0.64 16.50
N ALA A 64 8.45 0.39 15.78
CA ALA A 64 9.34 1.06 14.81
C ALA A 64 10.47 1.86 15.47
N SER A 65 11.63 1.86 14.81
CA SER A 65 12.77 2.74 15.11
C SER A 65 13.34 3.31 13.82
N ALA A 66 13.42 4.64 13.71
CA ALA A 66 13.90 5.31 12.50
C ALA A 66 15.29 4.83 12.02
N GLU A 67 16.19 4.47 12.94
CA GLU A 67 17.57 4.04 12.62
C GLU A 67 17.70 2.55 12.24
N ARG A 68 16.64 1.75 12.35
CA ARG A 68 16.73 0.27 12.22
C ARG A 68 15.64 -0.35 11.36
N THR A 69 14.62 0.41 11.03
CA THR A 69 13.47 -0.07 10.29
C THR A 69 13.53 0.52 8.89
N HIS A 70 13.85 -0.33 7.91
CA HIS A 70 13.71 0.00 6.51
C HIS A 70 12.53 -0.78 5.93
N VAL A 71 11.60 -0.06 5.30
CA VAL A 71 10.50 -0.62 4.52
C VAL A 71 10.89 -0.57 3.05
N VAL A 72 10.63 -1.68 2.36
CA VAL A 72 10.71 -1.79 0.91
C VAL A 72 9.32 -2.14 0.43
N ALA A 73 8.79 -1.36 -0.50
CA ALA A 73 7.57 -1.67 -1.22
C ALA A 73 7.93 -1.89 -2.69
N THR A 74 7.59 -3.06 -3.22
CA THR A 74 7.72 -3.38 -4.64
C THR A 74 6.35 -3.21 -5.27
N LEU A 75 6.25 -2.31 -6.25
CA LEU A 75 5.03 -1.97 -6.97
C LEU A 75 5.15 -2.50 -8.39
N THR A 76 4.28 -3.42 -8.74
CA THR A 76 4.15 -3.96 -10.09
C THR A 76 2.91 -3.33 -10.72
N PRO A 77 3.04 -2.48 -11.75
CA PRO A 77 1.90 -1.94 -12.47
C PRO A 77 1.08 -3.07 -13.11
N ALA A 78 -0.23 -2.91 -13.20
CA ALA A 78 -1.10 -3.88 -13.89
C ALA A 78 -0.93 -3.88 -15.42
N THR A 79 -0.26 -2.86 -15.97
CA THR A 79 0.05 -2.74 -17.39
C THR A 79 1.07 -3.81 -17.81
N GLU A 80 0.72 -4.63 -18.80
CA GLU A 80 1.61 -5.67 -19.33
C GLU A 80 2.89 -5.05 -19.91
N GLY A 81 4.05 -5.57 -19.48
CA GLY A 81 5.37 -5.09 -19.92
C GLY A 81 5.85 -3.81 -19.25
N ALA A 82 5.09 -3.24 -18.31
CA ALA A 82 5.50 -2.07 -17.55
C ALA A 82 6.67 -2.36 -16.60
N ALA A 83 7.39 -1.31 -16.22
CA ALA A 83 8.51 -1.45 -15.32
C ALA A 83 8.03 -1.70 -13.88
N THR A 84 8.75 -2.52 -13.13
CA THR A 84 8.52 -2.66 -11.68
C THR A 84 9.18 -1.49 -10.96
N TYR A 85 8.52 -0.96 -9.94
CA TYR A 85 9.05 0.13 -9.12
C TYR A 85 9.34 -0.36 -7.71
N VAL A 86 10.48 0.03 -7.15
CA VAL A 86 10.86 -0.30 -5.78
C VAL A 86 11.01 1.00 -4.99
N VAL A 87 10.17 1.16 -3.98
CA VAL A 87 10.23 2.28 -3.03
C VAL A 87 10.91 1.79 -1.76
N ARG A 88 12.06 2.37 -1.42
CA ARG A 88 12.83 1.98 -0.23
C ARG A 88 13.00 3.16 0.69
N THR A 89 12.69 2.99 1.98
CA THR A 89 13.04 4.00 2.98
C THR A 89 14.53 3.95 3.31
N VAL A 90 15.16 5.12 3.37
CA VAL A 90 16.60 5.28 3.63
C VAL A 90 16.83 6.21 4.82
N ASP A 91 17.93 6.01 5.54
CA ASP A 91 18.39 6.97 6.54
C ASP A 91 18.83 8.26 5.87
N SER A 92 18.25 9.40 6.26
CA SER A 92 18.65 10.69 5.68
C SER A 92 19.92 11.27 6.34
N GLY A 93 20.68 10.47 7.10
CA GLY A 93 21.92 10.86 7.78
C GLY A 93 21.78 11.85 8.94
N GLN A 94 20.57 12.31 9.27
CA GLN A 94 20.31 13.28 10.36
C GLN A 94 19.71 12.64 11.62
N GLY A 95 19.91 11.32 11.82
CA GLY A 95 19.51 10.56 13.02
C GLY A 95 18.01 10.53 13.37
N LYS A 96 17.16 11.30 12.67
CA LYS A 96 15.73 11.47 12.96
C LYS A 96 14.84 11.57 11.72
N LYS A 97 15.44 11.65 10.54
CA LYS A 97 14.72 11.83 9.28
C LYS A 97 14.94 10.61 8.41
N VAL A 98 13.84 10.07 7.92
CA VAL A 98 13.81 8.95 6.99
C VAL A 98 13.42 9.51 5.63
N GLY A 99 14.27 9.28 4.64
CA GLY A 99 13.97 9.56 3.23
C GLY A 99 13.38 8.32 2.57
N ALA A 100 13.03 8.44 1.29
CA ALA A 100 12.80 7.28 0.46
C ALA A 100 13.38 7.50 -0.93
N THR A 101 13.91 6.43 -1.50
CA THR A 101 14.33 6.35 -2.89
C THR A 101 13.30 5.58 -3.68
N LEU A 102 13.24 5.88 -4.98
CA LEU A 102 12.47 5.12 -5.95
C LEU A 102 13.44 4.60 -7.00
N GLU A 103 13.36 3.31 -7.25
CA GLU A 103 14.10 2.62 -8.29
C GLU A 103 13.11 1.96 -9.23
N THR A 104 13.51 1.75 -10.47
CA THR A 104 12.70 1.06 -11.48
C THR A 104 13.52 -0.01 -12.16
N THR A 105 12.89 -1.14 -12.46
CA THR A 105 13.46 -2.24 -13.23
C THR A 105 12.51 -2.51 -14.38
N ALA A 106 12.95 -2.23 -15.60
CA ALA A 106 12.20 -2.58 -16.79
C ALA A 106 12.00 -4.11 -16.86
N ALA A 107 10.92 -4.56 -17.52
CA ALA A 107 10.54 -5.98 -17.56
C ALA A 107 11.68 -6.92 -18.02
N ASP A 108 12.56 -6.44 -18.90
CA ASP A 108 13.70 -7.20 -19.45
C ASP A 108 15.06 -6.80 -18.84
N ALA A 109 15.08 -5.93 -17.83
CA ALA A 109 16.31 -5.44 -17.22
C ALA A 109 16.72 -6.28 -16.01
N THR A 110 18.04 -6.50 -15.87
CA THR A 110 18.63 -7.16 -14.69
C THR A 110 19.12 -6.17 -13.64
N GLU A 111 19.16 -4.88 -13.98
CA GLU A 111 19.64 -3.81 -13.10
C GLU A 111 18.51 -2.82 -12.80
N ALA A 112 18.45 -2.37 -11.54
CA ALA A 112 17.55 -1.32 -11.12
C ALA A 112 18.15 0.06 -11.44
N THR A 113 17.33 0.96 -11.98
CA THR A 113 17.70 2.33 -12.30
C THR A 113 17.04 3.27 -11.30
N ALA A 114 17.81 4.20 -10.72
CA ALA A 114 17.25 5.21 -9.83
C ALA A 114 16.30 6.15 -10.60
N VAL A 115 15.10 6.37 -10.06
CA VAL A 115 14.13 7.32 -10.61
C VAL A 115 14.29 8.66 -9.91
N ASP A 116 14.67 9.70 -10.65
CA ASP A 116 14.72 11.06 -10.12
C ASP A 116 13.29 11.64 -10.01
N CYS A 117 12.71 11.48 -8.82
CA CYS A 117 11.36 11.92 -8.50
C CYS A 117 11.39 12.97 -7.40
N ALA A 118 11.27 14.24 -7.79
CA ALA A 118 11.11 15.33 -6.85
C ALA A 118 9.74 15.22 -6.14
N GLY A 119 9.75 14.95 -4.84
CA GLY A 119 8.55 14.99 -4.00
C GLY A 119 8.18 13.70 -3.28
N ILE A 120 9.01 12.65 -3.38
CA ILE A 120 8.89 11.49 -2.50
C ILE A 120 9.08 11.95 -1.05
N LYS A 121 8.17 11.55 -0.18
CA LYS A 121 8.24 11.83 1.26
C LYS A 121 8.12 10.54 2.02
N ALA A 122 9.05 10.33 2.96
CA ALA A 122 8.94 9.28 3.96
C ALA A 122 8.92 9.89 5.35
N ALA A 123 8.27 9.20 6.27
CA ALA A 123 8.25 9.54 7.68
C ALA A 123 8.16 8.27 8.51
N VAL A 124 8.84 8.27 9.65
CA VAL A 124 8.73 7.19 10.64
C VAL A 124 8.29 7.78 11.97
N SER A 125 7.20 7.22 12.51
CA SER A 125 6.74 7.44 13.87
C SER A 125 7.29 6.31 14.73
N SER A 126 8.29 6.61 15.57
CA SER A 126 8.93 5.63 16.44
C SER A 126 8.10 5.35 17.70
N GLY A 127 8.24 4.15 18.27
CA GLY A 127 7.61 3.80 19.54
C GLY A 127 6.82 2.48 19.48
N ARG A 128 6.05 2.20 20.54
CA ARG A 128 5.09 1.08 20.53
C ARG A 128 3.96 1.42 19.55
N ASN A 129 3.67 0.52 18.61
CA ASN A 129 2.82 0.77 17.44
C ASN A 129 3.38 1.83 16.50
N GLY A 130 4.69 1.76 16.26
CA GLY A 130 5.36 2.65 15.34
C GLY A 130 4.84 2.49 13.91
N GLN A 131 5.06 3.51 13.08
CA GLN A 131 4.52 3.55 11.73
C GLN A 131 5.54 4.12 10.76
N VAL A 132 5.69 3.45 9.62
CA VAL A 132 6.37 3.99 8.45
C VAL A 132 5.32 4.46 7.46
N HIS A 133 5.52 5.65 6.92
CA HIS A 133 4.63 6.26 5.94
C HIS A 133 5.46 6.78 4.77
N VAL A 134 5.18 6.29 3.57
CA VAL A 134 5.83 6.71 2.34
C VAL A 134 4.77 7.22 1.37
N ARG A 135 5.03 8.37 0.76
CA ARG A 135 4.17 9.04 -0.21
C ARG A 135 4.97 9.30 -1.47
N VAL A 136 4.48 8.79 -2.59
CA VAL A 136 5.07 8.94 -3.92
C VAL A 136 4.09 9.68 -4.82
N PRO A 137 4.50 10.76 -5.50
CA PRO A 137 3.68 11.41 -6.53
C PRO A 137 3.37 10.45 -7.69
N GLN A 138 2.13 10.43 -8.18
CA GLN A 138 1.76 9.60 -9.33
C GLN A 138 2.54 9.96 -10.59
N SER A 139 2.89 11.24 -10.73
CA SER A 139 3.73 11.74 -11.84
C SER A 139 5.10 11.05 -11.93
N CYS A 140 5.54 10.37 -10.88
CA CYS A 140 6.82 9.65 -10.87
C CYS A 140 6.76 8.25 -11.48
N PHE A 141 5.55 7.74 -11.71
CA PHE A 141 5.33 6.50 -12.46
C PHE A 141 5.14 6.78 -13.96
N GLY A 142 4.98 8.04 -14.37
CA GLY A 142 4.82 8.40 -15.79
C GLY A 142 3.62 7.71 -16.42
N ASP A 143 3.84 7.01 -17.53
CA ASP A 143 2.81 6.26 -18.26
C ASP A 143 2.41 4.94 -17.55
N ASP A 144 3.21 4.49 -16.59
CA ASP A 144 2.94 3.29 -15.78
C ASP A 144 2.07 3.60 -14.54
N ALA A 145 1.61 4.85 -14.39
CA ALA A 145 0.65 5.21 -13.35
C ALA A 145 -0.69 4.48 -13.60
N GLY A 146 -1.28 3.93 -12.53
CA GLY A 146 -2.52 3.17 -12.63
C GLY A 146 -2.68 2.22 -11.46
N ASP A 147 -3.25 1.05 -11.73
CA ASP A 147 -3.43 0.00 -10.74
C ASP A 147 -2.09 -0.68 -10.44
N PHE A 148 -1.87 -1.04 -9.18
CA PHE A 148 -0.63 -1.70 -8.74
C PHE A 148 -0.91 -2.96 -7.94
N THR A 149 -0.08 -3.97 -8.14
CA THR A 149 0.11 -5.07 -7.20
C THR A 149 1.34 -4.76 -6.36
N VAL A 150 1.22 -4.84 -5.04
CA VAL A 150 2.25 -4.32 -4.14
C VAL A 150 2.64 -5.35 -3.11
N ASP A 151 3.92 -5.67 -3.09
CA ASP A 151 4.56 -6.48 -2.06
C ASP A 151 5.32 -5.55 -1.08
N VAL A 152 5.18 -5.78 0.22
CA VAL A 152 5.80 -4.93 1.24
C VAL A 152 6.57 -5.78 2.22
N VAL A 153 7.86 -5.46 2.35
CA VAL A 153 8.76 -6.12 3.29
C VAL A 153 9.45 -5.11 4.19
N THR A 154 9.84 -5.55 5.38
CA THR A 154 10.86 -4.88 6.18
C THR A 154 12.21 -5.56 5.96
N VAL A 155 13.27 -4.75 5.95
CA VAL A 155 14.64 -5.25 5.81
C VAL A 155 15.53 -4.75 6.94
N THR A 156 16.54 -5.54 7.27
CA THR A 156 17.60 -5.12 8.20
C THR A 156 18.55 -4.12 7.56
N GLY A 157 19.43 -3.50 8.36
CA GLY A 157 20.52 -2.66 7.84
C GLY A 157 21.53 -3.41 6.95
N ALA A 158 21.54 -4.75 6.96
CA ALA A 158 22.34 -5.57 6.04
C ALA A 158 21.61 -5.87 4.72
N GLY A 159 20.32 -5.54 4.62
CA GLY A 159 19.48 -5.76 3.44
C GLY A 159 18.64 -7.05 3.49
N ASP A 160 18.80 -7.88 4.52
CA ASP A 160 18.02 -9.12 4.66
C ASP A 160 16.56 -8.84 4.99
N VAL A 161 15.64 -9.56 4.34
CA VAL A 161 14.20 -9.52 4.65
C VAL A 161 13.97 -10.02 6.06
N SER A 162 13.35 -9.18 6.88
CA SER A 162 13.02 -9.47 8.27
C SER A 162 11.57 -9.90 8.43
N ASP A 163 10.69 -9.32 7.62
CA ASP A 163 9.26 -9.60 7.62
C ASP A 163 8.64 -9.14 6.29
N GLY A 164 7.45 -9.65 5.95
CA GLY A 164 6.75 -9.35 4.71
C GLY A 164 5.24 -9.52 4.81
N THR A 165 4.52 -8.93 3.86
CA THR A 165 3.13 -9.31 3.63
C THR A 165 3.04 -10.74 3.12
N ASP A 166 2.13 -11.55 3.69
CA ASP A 166 1.91 -12.94 3.26
C ASP A 166 1.55 -13.05 1.76
N ASP A 167 0.72 -12.12 1.28
CA ASP A 167 0.25 -12.05 -0.09
C ASP A 167 0.42 -10.62 -0.65
N PRO A 168 0.73 -10.48 -1.95
CA PRO A 168 0.72 -9.17 -2.62
C PRO A 168 -0.65 -8.50 -2.54
N ILE A 169 -0.66 -7.18 -2.39
CA ILE A 169 -1.87 -6.38 -2.25
C ILE A 169 -2.15 -5.65 -3.57
N GLU A 170 -3.24 -6.04 -4.23
CA GLU A 170 -3.76 -5.34 -5.42
C GLU A 170 -4.51 -4.06 -5.00
N VAL A 171 -4.16 -2.92 -5.61
CA VAL A 171 -4.75 -1.62 -5.30
C VAL A 171 -5.02 -0.80 -6.56
N GLU A 172 -6.32 -0.59 -6.83
CA GLU A 172 -6.81 0.16 -7.98
C GLU A 172 -6.58 1.66 -7.81
N GLN A 173 -6.32 2.39 -8.90
CA GLN A 173 -6.29 3.84 -8.88
C GLN A 173 -7.72 4.39 -8.76
N GLY A 174 -7.92 5.37 -7.90
CA GLY A 174 -9.20 6.09 -7.83
C GLY A 174 -9.06 7.55 -7.48
#